data_AF-A0A833US49-F1
#
_entry.id   AF-A0A833US49-F1
#
_cell.length_a   1.000
_cell.length_b   1.000
_cell.length_c   1.000
_cell.angle_alpha   90.00
_cell.angle_beta   90.00
_cell.angle_gamma   90.00
#
_symmetry.space_group_name_H-M   'P 1'
#
loop_
_entity.id
_entity.type
_entity.pdbx_description
1 polymer ?
#
loop_
_entity_poly.entity_id
_entity_poly.type
_entity_poly.pdbx_seq_one_letter_code
_entity_poly.pdbx_strand_id
1 'polypeptide(L)'
;MTTNPSVTDSINGNDFIVIRKNKDFDYRVIPYPDFIQQLKADLGETGLVNEYVSMSANTTLDLNSVVLNIWAKIVVANIDLTLTVNLPLPTYALNGQEFLLSNPTANTVTLAFNGFGAQIIGSVSSIASGTSIVLKYDKSLNGWYKV
;
A
#
# COMPACT_ATOMS: atom_id res chain seq x y z
N MET A 1 12.20 -20.79 33.64
CA MET A 1 12.35 -19.41 34.13
C MET A 1 11.58 -18.52 33.20
N THR A 2 10.50 -17.88 33.67
CA THR A 2 9.82 -16.83 32.91
C THR A 2 10.45 -15.51 33.31
N THR A 3 11.33 -14.98 32.45
CA THR A 3 11.80 -13.61 32.57
C THR A 3 10.61 -12.71 32.25
N ASN A 4 10.24 -11.84 33.18
CA ASN A 4 9.25 -10.82 32.90
C ASN A 4 9.76 -9.93 31.77
N PRO A 5 8.88 -9.50 30.86
CA PRO A 5 9.28 -8.60 29.79
C PRO A 5 9.86 -7.30 30.37
N SER A 6 10.95 -6.85 29.78
CA SER A 6 11.66 -5.62 30.15
C SER A 6 11.31 -4.47 29.21
N VAL A 7 11.57 -3.24 29.63
CA VAL A 7 11.39 -2.04 28.77
C VAL A 7 12.36 -2.00 27.58
N THR A 8 13.37 -2.87 27.56
CA THR A 8 14.30 -3.03 26.43
C THR A 8 13.91 -4.17 25.49
N ASP A 9 12.86 -4.93 25.81
CA ASP A 9 12.39 -6.00 24.93
C ASP A 9 11.73 -5.37 23.70
N SER A 10 11.97 -5.99 22.54
CA SER A 10 11.42 -5.55 21.27
C SER A 10 10.48 -6.61 20.71
N ILE A 11 9.45 -6.16 19.99
CA ILE A 11 8.55 -7.02 19.23
C ILE A 11 9.01 -7.03 17.77
N ASN A 12 9.14 -8.22 17.20
CA ASN A 12 9.58 -8.50 15.85
C ASN A 12 8.46 -9.13 15.01
N GLY A 13 8.65 -9.20 13.69
CA GLY A 13 7.64 -9.68 12.74
C GLY A 13 7.18 -11.14 12.93
N ASN A 14 7.95 -11.96 13.66
CA ASN A 14 7.63 -13.36 13.94
C ASN A 14 6.99 -13.57 15.33
N ASP A 15 6.80 -12.49 16.09
CA ASP A 15 6.25 -12.59 17.44
C ASP A 15 4.74 -12.72 17.42
N PHE A 16 4.19 -13.11 18.58
CA PHE A 16 2.77 -13.29 18.79
C PHE A 16 2.28 -12.39 19.91
N ILE A 17 1.12 -11.77 19.71
CA ILE A 17 0.44 -10.96 20.70
C ILE A 17 -0.56 -11.84 21.45
N VAL A 18 -0.45 -11.88 22.78
CA VAL A 18 -1.41 -12.58 23.64
C VAL A 18 -2.65 -11.71 23.79
N ILE A 19 -3.79 -12.19 23.29
CA ILE A 19 -5.08 -11.49 23.38
C ILE A 19 -5.92 -11.97 24.56
N ARG A 20 -5.64 -13.18 25.06
CA ARG A 20 -6.33 -13.75 26.22
C ARG A 20 -5.45 -14.79 26.91
N LYS A 21 -5.43 -14.73 28.24
CA LYS A 21 -4.85 -15.75 29.12
C LYS A 21 -5.94 -16.28 30.04
N ASN A 22 -6.14 -17.60 30.08
CA ASN A 22 -7.01 -18.26 31.05
C ASN A 22 -6.21 -18.77 32.26
N LYS A 23 -6.92 -19.19 33.32
CA LYS A 23 -6.32 -19.73 34.56
C LYS A 23 -5.52 -21.02 34.32
N ASP A 24 -5.84 -21.77 33.27
CA ASP A 24 -5.19 -23.04 32.92
C ASP A 24 -3.94 -22.87 32.05
N PHE A 25 -3.40 -21.64 31.94
CA PHE A 25 -2.29 -21.31 31.02
C PHE A 25 -2.61 -21.57 29.55
N ASP A 26 -3.89 -21.62 29.20
CA ASP A 26 -4.33 -21.54 27.81
C ASP A 26 -4.20 -20.09 27.33
N TYR A 27 -3.45 -19.92 26.23
CA TYR A 27 -3.20 -18.64 25.59
C TYR A 27 -3.86 -18.62 24.22
N ARG A 28 -4.66 -17.57 23.98
CA ARG A 28 -5.02 -17.22 22.61
C ARG A 28 -4.08 -16.14 22.15
N VAL A 29 -3.48 -16.39 21.00
CA VAL A 29 -2.51 -15.50 20.39
C VAL A 29 -2.95 -15.14 18.97
N ILE A 30 -2.47 -14.00 18.51
CA ILE A 30 -2.54 -13.56 17.13
C ILE A 30 -1.10 -13.25 16.68
N PRO A 31 -0.69 -13.60 15.45
CA PRO A 31 0.59 -13.15 14.92
C PRO A 31 0.69 -11.61 14.98
N TYR A 32 1.85 -11.08 15.35
CA TYR A 32 2.07 -9.64 15.44
C TYR A 32 1.74 -8.90 14.13
N PRO A 33 2.10 -9.41 12.93
CA PRO A 33 1.70 -8.77 11.66
C PRO A 33 0.18 -8.65 11.52
N ASP A 34 -0.56 -9.70 11.89
CA ASP A 34 -2.02 -9.74 11.80
C ASP A 34 -2.67 -8.79 12.83
N PHE A 35 -2.09 -8.69 14.03
CA PHE A 35 -2.53 -7.72 15.04
C PHE A 35 -2.37 -6.28 14.57
N ILE A 36 -1.19 -5.92 14.04
CA ILE A 36 -0.94 -4.59 13.49
C ILE A 36 -1.87 -4.31 12.30
N GLN A 37 -2.13 -5.30 11.46
CA GLN A 37 -3.07 -5.18 10.35
C GLN A 37 -4.49 -4.87 10.85
N GLN A 38 -5.00 -5.63 11.82
CA GLN A 38 -6.33 -5.40 12.40
C GLN A 38 -6.39 -4.05 13.13
N LEU A 39 -5.36 -3.69 13.89
CA LEU A 39 -5.29 -2.42 14.60
C LEU A 39 -5.33 -1.23 13.63
N LYS A 40 -4.62 -1.30 12.50
CA LYS A 40 -4.68 -0.24 11.46
C LYS A 40 -6.06 -0.13 10.83
N ALA A 41 -6.74 -1.27 10.61
CA ALA A 41 -8.11 -1.30 10.11
C ALA A 41 -9.10 -0.70 11.13
N ASP A 42 -8.96 -1.04 12.42
CA ASP A 42 -9.87 -0.62 13.49
C ASP A 42 -9.66 0.84 13.92
N LEU A 43 -8.42 1.33 13.89
CA LEU A 43 -8.11 2.74 14.18
C LEU A 43 -8.64 3.69 13.11
N GLY A 44 -9.20 3.17 12.02
CA GLY A 44 -9.62 4.00 10.91
C GLY A 44 -8.44 4.82 10.38
N GLU A 45 -7.22 4.26 10.38
CA GLU A 45 -6.15 4.77 9.51
C GLU A 45 -6.50 4.43 8.05
N THR A 46 -7.68 4.90 7.65
CA THR A 46 -8.10 5.29 6.31
C THR A 46 -7.37 6.56 5.86
N GLY A 47 -6.24 6.90 6.50
CA GLY A 47 -5.42 8.04 6.17
C GLY A 47 -4.87 7.81 4.77
N LEU A 48 -5.60 8.30 3.77
CA LEU A 48 -5.12 8.46 2.42
C LEU A 48 -3.77 9.16 2.51
N VAL A 49 -2.70 8.41 2.21
CA VAL A 49 -1.38 9.02 2.08
C VAL A 49 -1.43 9.81 0.80
N ASN A 50 -1.43 11.14 0.94
CA ASN A 50 -1.37 12.04 -0.19
C ASN A 50 0.09 12.17 -0.63
N GLU A 51 0.39 11.65 -1.81
CA GLU A 51 1.68 11.82 -2.45
C GLU A 51 1.59 12.85 -3.58
N TYR A 52 2.54 13.77 -3.62
CA TYR A 52 2.64 14.76 -4.69
C TYR A 52 3.85 14.42 -5.56
N VAL A 53 3.60 14.10 -6.82
CA VAL A 53 4.64 13.74 -7.78
C VAL A 53 4.88 14.90 -8.72
N SER A 54 5.93 15.69 -8.46
CA SER A 54 6.36 16.75 -9.38
C SER A 54 7.30 16.18 -10.43
N MET A 55 6.96 16.35 -11.70
CA MET A 55 7.67 15.77 -12.84
C MET A 55 8.19 16.86 -13.78
N SER A 56 9.52 17.01 -13.80
CA SER A 56 10.26 17.74 -14.85
C SER A 56 11.03 16.81 -15.80
N ALA A 57 11.13 15.52 -15.45
CA ALA A 57 11.70 14.42 -16.24
C ALA A 57 10.94 13.12 -15.95
N ASN A 58 11.30 12.03 -16.64
CA ASN A 58 10.79 10.70 -16.32
C ASN A 58 11.04 10.39 -14.84
N THR A 59 10.00 9.95 -14.14
CA THR A 59 9.99 9.82 -12.68
C THR A 59 9.48 8.44 -12.28
N THR A 60 10.01 7.91 -11.17
CA THR A 60 9.48 6.70 -10.54
C THR A 60 8.80 7.08 -9.23
N LEU A 61 7.59 6.55 -9.03
CA LEU A 61 6.82 6.60 -7.80
C LEU A 61 6.86 5.21 -7.16
N ASP A 62 7.48 5.11 -5.98
CA ASP A 62 7.65 3.87 -5.22
C ASP A 62 6.64 3.78 -4.07
N LEU A 63 5.60 2.98 -4.23
CA LEU A 63 4.53 2.80 -3.24
C LEU A 63 4.91 1.73 -2.20
N ASN A 64 6.13 1.77 -1.67
CA ASN A 64 6.74 0.73 -0.81
C ASN A 64 6.11 0.60 0.60
N SER A 65 4.81 0.82 0.75
CA SER A 65 4.17 1.03 2.05
C SER A 65 3.16 -0.06 2.40
N VAL A 66 3.21 -0.50 3.67
CA VAL A 66 2.18 -1.28 4.39
C VAL A 66 0.99 -0.39 4.80
N VAL A 67 0.67 0.63 4.01
CA VAL A 67 -0.37 1.63 4.30
C VAL A 67 -1.61 1.33 3.46
N LEU A 68 -2.78 1.53 4.06
CA LEU A 68 -4.05 1.01 3.58
C LEU A 68 -4.51 1.56 2.23
N ASN A 69 -4.35 2.87 1.97
CA ASN A 69 -4.76 3.51 0.72
C ASN A 69 -3.81 4.67 0.38
N ILE A 70 -3.49 4.84 -0.91
CA ILE A 70 -2.59 5.91 -1.38
C ILE A 70 -3.29 6.76 -2.43
N TRP A 71 -3.21 8.07 -2.30
CA TRP A 71 -3.62 9.02 -3.33
C TRP A 71 -2.41 9.80 -3.84
N ALA A 72 -1.97 9.49 -5.05
CA ALA A 72 -0.94 10.25 -5.74
C ALA A 72 -1.55 11.30 -6.68
N LYS A 73 -1.07 12.54 -6.56
CA LYS A 73 -1.41 13.66 -7.45
C LYS A 73 -0.19 14.06 -8.27
N ILE A 74 -0.31 14.00 -9.59
CA ILE A 74 0.78 14.32 -10.51
C ILE A 74 0.79 15.82 -10.83
N VAL A 75 1.95 16.44 -10.82
CA VAL A 75 2.18 17.80 -11.33
C VAL A 75 3.29 17.73 -12.37
N VAL A 76 2.97 17.99 -13.63
CA VAL A 76 3.91 17.88 -14.75
C VAL A 76 4.21 19.25 -15.32
N ALA A 77 5.49 19.57 -15.45
CA ALA A 77 5.94 20.83 -16.03
C ALA A 77 6.04 20.78 -17.57
N ASN A 78 6.25 19.60 -18.14
CA ASN A 78 6.53 19.39 -19.56
C ASN A 78 5.52 18.42 -20.20
N ILE A 79 5.51 18.34 -21.53
CA ILE A 79 4.78 17.31 -22.29
C ILE A 79 5.63 16.02 -22.38
N ASP A 80 4.99 14.88 -22.59
CA ASP A 80 5.62 13.59 -22.92
C ASP A 80 6.55 12.97 -21.85
N LEU A 81 6.20 13.11 -20.57
CA LEU A 81 6.92 12.42 -19.49
C LEU A 81 6.28 11.08 -19.15
N THR A 82 7.13 10.11 -18.79
CA THR A 82 6.71 8.81 -18.27
C THR A 82 6.81 8.79 -16.75
N LEU A 83 5.72 8.38 -16.10
CA LEU A 83 5.69 8.01 -14.69
C LEU A 83 5.70 6.49 -14.56
N THR A 84 6.76 5.96 -13.98
CA THR A 84 6.80 4.57 -13.56
C THR A 84 6.21 4.45 -12.16
N VAL A 85 5.18 3.64 -11.96
CA VAL A 85 4.57 3.39 -10.66
C VAL A 85 4.92 1.97 -10.22
N ASN A 86 5.77 1.89 -9.22
CA ASN A 86 6.11 0.66 -8.52
C ASN A 86 5.04 0.42 -7.44
N LEU A 87 4.13 -0.52 -7.71
CA LEU A 87 3.08 -0.91 -6.77
C LEU A 87 3.67 -1.67 -5.58
N PRO A 88 2.97 -1.75 -4.43
CA PRO A 88 3.42 -2.54 -3.30
C PRO A 88 3.71 -3.99 -3.68
N LEU A 89 4.77 -4.56 -3.11
CA LEU A 89 5.08 -5.99 -3.24
C LEU A 89 3.87 -6.82 -2.78
N PRO A 90 3.53 -7.93 -3.46
CA PRO A 90 2.36 -8.74 -3.13
C PRO A 90 2.33 -9.24 -1.67
N THR A 91 3.51 -9.47 -1.08
CA THR A 91 3.68 -9.89 0.32
C THR A 91 3.31 -8.81 1.34
N TYR A 92 3.32 -7.54 0.93
CA TYR A 92 3.02 -6.38 1.77
C TYR A 92 1.71 -5.69 1.39
N ALA A 93 1.16 -6.00 0.21
CA ALA A 93 -0.12 -5.47 -0.24
C ALA A 93 -1.29 -6.02 0.59
N LEU A 94 -2.18 -5.13 1.04
CA LEU A 94 -3.35 -5.49 1.84
C LEU A 94 -4.52 -5.82 0.93
N ASN A 95 -5.30 -6.86 1.27
CA ASN A 95 -6.50 -7.17 0.50
C ASN A 95 -7.47 -5.98 0.52
N GLY A 96 -7.90 -5.53 -0.66
CA GLY A 96 -8.76 -4.37 -0.82
C GLY A 96 -8.04 -3.02 -0.74
N GLN A 97 -6.70 -2.99 -0.66
CA GLN A 97 -5.90 -1.76 -0.72
C GLN A 97 -6.16 -1.02 -2.03
N GLU A 98 -6.37 0.30 -1.95
CA GLU A 98 -6.65 1.15 -3.11
C GLU A 98 -5.50 2.13 -3.36
N PHE A 99 -5.17 2.27 -4.64
CA PHE A 99 -4.26 3.28 -5.16
C PHE A 99 -5.00 4.17 -6.13
N LEU A 100 -5.10 5.46 -5.81
CA LEU A 100 -5.65 6.48 -6.68
C LEU A 100 -4.52 7.32 -7.26
N LEU A 101 -4.48 7.45 -8.58
CA LEU A 101 -3.58 8.36 -9.28
C LEU A 101 -4.40 9.42 -10.01
N SER A 102 -4.17 10.70 -9.72
CA SER A 102 -4.84 11.81 -10.39
C SER A 102 -3.86 12.67 -11.17
N ASN A 103 -4.25 13.04 -12.39
CA ASN A 103 -3.52 13.97 -13.24
C ASN A 103 -4.31 15.28 -13.39
N PRO A 104 -4.16 16.24 -12.47
CA PRO A 104 -4.77 17.56 -12.57
C PRO A 104 -4.14 18.46 -13.64
N THR A 105 -3.04 18.06 -14.28
CA THR A 105 -2.30 18.93 -15.21
C THR A 105 -2.88 18.89 -16.61
N ALA A 106 -2.55 19.89 -17.43
CA ALA A 106 -3.03 20.01 -18.81
C ALA A 106 -2.45 18.96 -19.77
N ASN A 107 -1.43 18.21 -19.36
CA ASN A 107 -0.69 17.29 -20.22
C ASN A 107 -1.09 15.84 -19.92
N THR A 108 -1.12 15.01 -20.97
CA THR A 108 -1.22 13.56 -20.79
C THR A 108 0.11 13.01 -20.30
N VAL A 109 0.05 12.06 -19.36
CA VAL A 109 1.24 11.41 -18.79
C VAL A 109 1.24 9.96 -19.20
N THR A 110 2.37 9.47 -19.70
CA THR A 110 2.56 8.04 -19.98
C THR A 110 2.78 7.31 -18.67
N LEU A 111 2.14 6.16 -18.49
CA LEU A 111 2.20 5.36 -17.28
C LEU A 111 2.86 4.01 -17.57
N ALA A 112 3.77 3.61 -16.69
CA ALA A 112 4.33 2.27 -16.64
C ALA A 112 4.13 1.70 -15.24
N PHE A 113 3.31 0.65 -15.11
CA PHE A 113 3.10 -0.01 -13.82
C PHE A 113 4.01 -1.22 -13.65
N ASN A 114 4.60 -1.34 -12.48
CA ASN A 114 5.34 -2.51 -12.05
C ASN A 114 4.68 -3.11 -10.80
N GLY A 115 4.15 -4.33 -10.94
CA GLY A 115 3.45 -5.04 -9.87
C GLY A 115 4.34 -5.99 -9.06
N PHE A 116 5.65 -6.04 -9.36
CA PHE A 116 6.60 -6.97 -8.72
C PHE A 116 6.09 -8.42 -8.62
N GLY A 117 5.49 -8.92 -9.70
CA GLY A 117 4.95 -10.28 -9.77
C GLY A 117 3.46 -10.41 -9.46
N ALA A 118 2.79 -9.37 -8.93
CA ALA A 118 1.33 -9.29 -8.99
C ALA A 118 0.86 -9.01 -10.41
N GLN A 119 -0.30 -9.56 -10.77
CA GLN A 119 -0.97 -9.21 -12.02
C GLN A 119 -1.48 -7.77 -11.97
N ILE A 120 -1.53 -7.10 -13.12
CA ILE A 120 -2.14 -5.77 -13.25
C ILE A 120 -3.19 -5.85 -14.34
N ILE A 121 -4.46 -5.88 -13.93
CA ILE A 121 -5.61 -6.14 -14.78
C ILE A 121 -6.29 -4.81 -15.10
N GLY A 122 -6.44 -4.51 -16.39
CA GLY A 122 -7.04 -3.25 -16.84
C GLY A 122 -6.17 -2.02 -16.59
N SER A 123 -4.85 -2.19 -16.50
CA SER A 123 -3.91 -1.07 -16.47
C SER A 123 -4.06 -0.19 -17.72
N VAL A 124 -3.78 1.10 -17.55
CA VAL A 124 -3.72 2.05 -18.64
C VAL A 124 -2.26 2.44 -18.88
N SER A 125 -1.90 2.67 -20.15
CA SER A 125 -0.56 3.14 -20.53
C SER A 125 -0.43 4.66 -20.43
N SER A 126 -1.50 5.37 -20.11
CA SER A 126 -1.49 6.82 -19.94
C SER A 126 -2.65 7.32 -19.09
N ILE A 127 -2.50 8.51 -18.53
CA ILE A 127 -3.55 9.24 -17.82
C ILE A 127 -3.73 10.63 -18.43
N ALA A 128 -4.93 10.91 -18.92
CA ALA A 128 -5.24 12.17 -19.59
C ALA A 128 -5.35 13.32 -18.59
N SER A 129 -5.25 14.55 -19.09
CA SER A 129 -5.47 15.77 -18.33
C SER A 129 -6.83 15.76 -17.62
N GLY A 130 -6.83 16.11 -16.34
CA GLY A 130 -8.03 16.22 -15.50
C GLY A 130 -8.66 14.88 -15.10
N THR A 131 -8.00 13.75 -15.36
CA THR A 131 -8.54 12.42 -15.07
C THR A 131 -7.87 11.75 -13.88
N SER A 132 -8.51 10.69 -13.38
CA SER A 132 -7.97 9.81 -12.36
C SER A 132 -8.12 8.34 -12.73
N ILE A 133 -7.30 7.50 -12.13
CA ILE A 133 -7.46 6.05 -12.15
C ILE A 133 -7.40 5.53 -10.72
N VAL A 134 -8.14 4.44 -10.47
CA VAL A 134 -8.09 3.72 -9.21
C VAL A 134 -7.71 2.27 -9.51
N LEU A 135 -6.72 1.76 -8.79
CA LEU A 135 -6.38 0.35 -8.76
C LEU A 135 -6.70 -0.20 -7.37
N LYS A 136 -7.23 -1.42 -7.32
CA LYS A 136 -7.51 -2.12 -6.08
C LYS A 136 -6.82 -3.47 -6.06
N TYR A 137 -6.23 -3.84 -4.93
CA TYR A 137 -5.57 -5.13 -4.77
C TYR A 137 -6.55 -6.20 -4.34
N ASP A 138 -6.55 -7.33 -5.05
CA ASP A 138 -7.24 -8.56 -4.66
C ASP A 138 -6.20 -9.64 -4.34
N LYS A 139 -6.16 -10.05 -3.07
CA LYS A 139 -5.23 -11.07 -2.59
C LYS A 139 -5.56 -12.46 -3.15
N SER A 140 -6.82 -12.76 -3.47
CA SER A 140 -7.22 -14.04 -4.04
C SER A 140 -6.74 -14.20 -5.49
N LEU A 141 -6.64 -13.08 -6.22
CA LEU A 141 -6.12 -13.03 -7.59
C LEU A 141 -4.62 -12.74 -7.65
N ASN A 142 -4.00 -12.39 -6.51
CA ASN A 142 -2.63 -11.88 -6.44
C ASN A 142 -2.41 -10.76 -7.47
N GLY A 143 -3.33 -9.80 -7.51
CA GLY A 143 -3.40 -8.83 -8.59
C GLY A 143 -4.04 -7.51 -8.22
N TRP A 144 -3.61 -6.46 -8.91
CA TRP A 144 -4.23 -5.14 -8.92
C TRP A 144 -5.17 -5.03 -10.10
N TYR A 145 -6.40 -4.59 -9.87
CA TYR A 145 -7.38 -4.39 -10.94
C TYR A 145 -7.88 -2.96 -10.93
N LYS A 146 -8.12 -2.42 -12.12
CA LYS A 146 -8.74 -1.11 -12.28
C LYS A 146 -10.21 -1.15 -11.83
N VAL A 147 -10.60 -0.14 -11.06
CA VAL A 147 -11.97 0.08 -10.56
C VAL A 147 -12.64 1.23 -11.31
#